data_AF-A0AAD4BLN8-F1
#
_entry.id   AF-A0AAD4BLN8-F1
#
_cell.length_a   1.000
_cell.length_b   1.000
_cell.length_c   1.000
_cell.angle_alpha   90.00
_cell.angle_beta   90.00
_cell.angle_gamma   90.00
#
_symmetry.space_group_name_H-M   'P 1'
#
loop_
_entity.id
_entity.type
_entity.pdbx_description
1 polymer ?
#
loop_
_entity_poly.entity_id
_entity_poly.type
_entity_poly.pdbx_seq_one_letter_code
_entity_poly.pdbx_strand_id
1 'polypeptide(L)'
;MSFLTGFVLKLTKLEYVWEEGYLQLNVDSKRNLLHLRADWHRLFDTSEWMLVPEREIVQELREIYVKKMCITKDLAKLFVKKSYRYYVLSPTLKEPICRWPDVDEDNHKTLFPPFANLGYLESHIHPQFVIFNTGQKLQDIKWRDFSAMHQ
;
A
#
# COMPACT_ATOMS: atom_id res chain seq x y z
N MET A 1 -1.30 30.18 5.61
CA MET A 1 0.06 29.61 5.76
C MET A 1 0.10 28.46 6.79
N SER A 2 -0.91 27.59 6.90
CA SER A 2 -0.93 26.46 7.87
C SER A 2 -0.75 25.06 7.24
N PHE A 3 -0.79 24.97 5.91
CA PHE A 3 -0.68 23.68 5.19
C PHE A 3 0.75 23.12 5.19
N LEU A 4 1.77 23.98 5.10
CA LEU A 4 3.17 23.56 5.08
C LEU A 4 3.62 23.01 6.45
N THR A 5 3.18 23.61 7.55
CA THR A 5 3.50 23.14 8.91
C THR A 5 2.86 21.79 9.22
N GLY A 6 1.62 21.54 8.77
CA GLY A 6 0.95 20.25 8.96
C GLY A 6 1.62 19.10 8.21
N PHE A 7 2.10 19.35 6.99
CA PHE A 7 2.80 18.36 6.18
C PHE A 7 4.19 18.03 6.73
N VAL A 8 4.96 19.05 7.11
CA VAL A 8 6.29 18.89 7.74
C VAL A 8 6.20 18.10 9.04
N LEU A 9 5.22 18.39 9.91
CA LEU A 9 5.04 17.66 11.17
C LEU A 9 4.65 16.18 10.97
N LYS A 10 3.91 15.85 9.89
CA LYS A 10 3.59 14.45 9.56
C LYS A 10 4.84 13.71 9.10
N LEU A 11 5.66 14.33 8.25
CA LEU A 11 6.91 13.73 7.77
C LEU A 11 7.92 13.51 8.89
N THR A 12 8.11 14.48 9.79
CA THR A 12 9.04 14.31 10.93
C THR A 12 8.64 13.17 11.87
N LYS A 13 7.33 12.92 12.03
CA LYS A 13 6.84 11.75 12.79
C LYS A 13 7.15 10.44 12.06
N LEU A 14 7.04 10.41 10.73
CA LEU A 14 7.38 9.24 9.94
C LEU A 14 8.88 8.96 9.97
N GLU A 15 9.72 9.98 9.83
CA GLU A 15 11.18 9.89 10.01
C GLU A 15 11.53 9.24 11.35
N TYR A 16 10.95 9.74 12.44
CA TYR A 16 11.17 9.20 13.78
C TYR A 16 10.74 7.72 13.89
N VAL A 17 9.56 7.37 13.39
CA VAL A 17 9.04 6.00 13.47
C VAL A 17 9.82 5.04 12.56
N TRP A 18 10.25 5.50 11.38
CA TRP A 18 10.96 4.70 10.39
C TRP A 18 12.47 4.67 10.59
N GLU A 19 13.01 5.47 11.52
CA GLU A 19 14.45 5.66 11.75
C GLU A 19 15.21 6.13 10.50
N GLU A 20 14.49 6.73 9.55
CA GLU A 20 15.11 7.56 8.53
C GLU A 20 15.59 8.82 9.25
N GLY A 21 16.88 9.15 9.14
CA GLY A 21 17.46 10.28 9.85
C GLY A 21 16.66 11.58 9.64
N TYR A 22 16.80 12.55 10.54
CA TYR A 22 16.09 13.82 10.42
C TYR A 22 16.33 14.47 9.06
N LEU A 23 15.25 14.80 8.33
CA LEU A 23 15.26 15.32 6.95
C LEU A 23 15.93 14.38 5.91
N GLN A 24 16.05 13.09 6.20
CA GLN A 24 16.60 12.09 5.28
C GLN A 24 15.52 11.25 4.59
N LEU A 25 14.25 11.34 5.02
CA LEU A 25 13.17 10.61 4.38
C LEU A 25 12.92 11.17 2.98
N ASN A 26 13.35 10.43 1.97
CA ASN A 26 13.07 10.74 0.58
C ASN A 26 11.78 10.05 0.13
N VAL A 27 10.68 10.82 0.11
CA VAL A 27 9.36 10.36 -0.36
C VAL A 27 9.33 10.08 -1.86
N ASP A 28 10.19 10.75 -2.64
CA ASP A 28 10.31 10.56 -4.09
C ASP A 28 11.32 9.46 -4.47
N SER A 29 11.71 8.65 -3.49
CA SER A 29 12.54 7.47 -3.72
C SER A 29 11.77 6.42 -4.53
N LYS A 30 12.51 5.63 -5.31
CA LYS A 30 11.96 4.44 -6.00
C LYS A 30 11.22 3.49 -5.04
N ARG A 31 11.57 3.51 -3.76
CA ARG A 31 10.91 2.73 -2.69
C ARG A 31 9.44 3.10 -2.46
N ASN A 32 8.97 4.24 -2.98
CA ASN A 32 7.60 4.74 -2.83
C ASN A 32 6.88 4.99 -4.18
N LEU A 33 7.54 4.72 -5.32
CA LEU A 33 6.97 5.02 -6.64
C LEU A 33 6.38 3.78 -7.30
N LEU A 34 5.09 3.84 -7.65
CA LEU A 34 4.39 2.84 -8.44
C LEU A 34 4.12 3.37 -9.84
N HIS A 35 4.49 2.61 -10.87
CA HIS A 35 4.10 2.94 -12.24
C HIS A 35 2.72 2.33 -12.52
N LEU A 36 1.76 3.18 -12.85
CA LEU A 36 0.38 2.81 -13.12
C LEU A 36 -0.07 3.35 -14.47
N ARG A 37 -1.04 2.67 -15.09
CA ARG A 37 -1.79 3.24 -16.22
C ARG A 37 -2.59 4.46 -15.71
N ALA A 38 -2.79 5.46 -16.58
CA ALA A 38 -3.35 6.75 -16.17
C ALA A 38 -4.74 6.68 -15.52
N ASP A 39 -5.57 5.73 -15.94
CA ASP A 39 -6.88 5.44 -15.33
C ASP A 39 -6.73 4.83 -13.93
N TRP A 40 -5.85 3.85 -13.75
CA TRP A 40 -5.55 3.22 -12.46
C TRP A 40 -4.91 4.20 -11.47
N HIS A 41 -4.06 5.10 -11.96
CA HIS A 41 -3.49 6.19 -11.15
C HIS A 41 -4.59 7.11 -10.62
N ARG A 42 -5.53 7.53 -11.47
CA ARG A 42 -6.66 8.36 -11.06
C ARG A 42 -7.50 7.68 -9.98
N LEU A 43 -7.83 6.39 -10.18
CA LEU A 43 -8.57 5.60 -9.19
C LEU A 43 -7.79 5.44 -7.87
N PHE A 44 -6.45 5.38 -7.95
CA PHE A 44 -5.61 5.32 -6.76
C PHE A 44 -5.68 6.63 -5.97
N ASP A 45 -5.61 7.78 -6.65
CA ASP A 45 -5.66 9.10 -6.02
C ASP A 45 -7.02 9.40 -5.39
N THR A 46 -8.11 8.88 -5.96
CA THR A 46 -9.47 9.02 -5.42
C THR A 46 -9.83 7.98 -4.36
N SER A 47 -8.84 7.21 -3.88
CA SER A 47 -9.02 6.16 -2.86
C SER A 47 -9.98 5.03 -3.26
N GLU A 48 -10.21 4.81 -4.56
CA GLU A 48 -11.10 3.75 -5.05
C GLU A 48 -10.51 2.35 -4.86
N TRP A 49 -9.18 2.29 -4.81
CA TRP A 49 -8.45 1.07 -4.48
C TRP A 49 -7.16 1.38 -3.71
N MET A 50 -6.63 0.33 -3.07
CA MET A 50 -5.43 0.39 -2.25
C MET A 50 -4.65 -0.92 -2.30
N LEU A 51 -3.36 -0.81 -1.95
CA LEU A 51 -2.48 -1.96 -1.81
C LEU A 51 -2.39 -2.37 -0.34
N VAL A 52 -2.54 -3.65 -0.06
CA VAL A 52 -2.36 -4.18 1.29
C VAL A 52 -1.25 -5.22 1.24
N PRO A 53 -0.17 -5.09 2.04
CA PRO A 53 0.88 -6.11 2.06
C PRO A 53 0.33 -7.45 2.56
N GLU A 54 1.06 -8.51 2.26
CA GLU A 54 0.80 -9.82 2.83
C GLU A 54 0.78 -9.78 4.37
N ARG A 55 -0.03 -10.66 4.97
CA ARG A 55 -0.26 -10.65 6.42
C ARG A 55 1.04 -10.84 7.19
N GLU A 56 1.94 -11.66 6.67
CA GLU A 56 3.26 -11.97 7.20
C GLU A 56 4.09 -10.69 7.30
N ILE A 57 4.10 -9.86 6.24
CA ILE A 57 4.84 -8.60 6.20
C ILE A 57 4.28 -7.60 7.22
N VAL A 58 2.95 -7.51 7.33
CA VAL A 58 2.29 -6.63 8.30
C VAL A 58 2.62 -7.08 9.74
N GLN A 59 2.62 -8.38 10.00
CA GLN A 59 2.94 -8.95 11.30
C GLN A 59 4.42 -8.74 11.65
N GLU A 60 5.35 -8.98 10.71
CA GLU A 60 6.78 -8.71 10.88
C GLU A 60 7.03 -7.23 11.20
N LEU A 61 6.40 -6.31 10.47
CA LEU A 61 6.51 -4.88 10.77
C LEU A 61 5.94 -4.54 12.13
N ARG A 62 4.77 -5.08 12.48
CA ARG A 62 4.17 -4.87 13.80
C ARG A 62 5.11 -5.34 14.91
N GLU A 63 5.70 -6.52 14.77
CA GLU A 63 6.65 -7.04 15.73
C GLU A 63 7.88 -6.15 15.86
N ILE A 64 8.43 -5.66 14.75
CA ILE A 64 9.57 -4.74 14.77
C ILE A 64 9.18 -3.44 15.49
N TYR A 65 8.01 -2.86 15.19
CA TYR A 65 7.57 -1.62 15.85
C TYR A 65 7.22 -1.79 17.33
N VAL A 66 6.66 -2.94 17.73
CA VAL A 66 6.38 -3.24 19.14
C VAL A 66 7.68 -3.57 19.89
N LYS A 67 8.59 -4.34 19.28
CA LYS A 67 9.91 -4.65 19.84
C LYS A 67 10.87 -3.45 19.80
N LYS A 68 10.60 -2.41 19.00
CA LYS A 68 11.37 -1.16 18.87
C LYS A 68 11.49 -0.34 20.16
N MET A 69 10.92 -0.80 21.27
CA MET A 69 11.41 -0.40 22.59
C MET A 69 12.85 -0.90 22.89
N CYS A 70 13.45 -1.79 22.08
CA CYS A 70 14.74 -2.40 22.42
C CYS A 70 15.85 -2.43 21.33
N ILE A 71 15.64 -2.58 20.01
CA ILE A 71 16.79 -2.76 19.07
C ILE A 71 16.50 -2.21 17.64
N THR A 72 17.39 -1.37 17.10
CA THR A 72 17.27 -0.57 15.85
C THR A 72 17.65 -1.30 14.55
N LYS A 73 18.16 -2.53 14.60
CA LYS A 73 18.81 -3.21 13.44
C LYS A 73 17.89 -4.08 12.57
N ASP A 74 16.61 -4.15 12.88
CA ASP A 74 15.72 -5.15 12.28
C ASP A 74 14.91 -4.66 11.07
N LEU A 75 14.65 -3.34 10.94
CA LEU A 75 13.95 -2.78 9.77
C LEU A 75 14.76 -2.94 8.48
N ALA A 76 16.07 -2.66 8.53
CA ALA A 76 16.94 -2.77 7.35
C ALA A 76 16.97 -4.19 6.78
N LYS A 77 16.77 -5.22 7.61
CA LYS A 77 16.70 -6.63 7.20
C LYS A 77 15.41 -6.94 6.43
N LEU A 78 14.29 -6.36 6.85
CA LEU A 78 13.00 -6.53 6.20
C LEU A 78 13.04 -5.99 4.76
N PHE A 79 13.73 -4.86 4.59
CA PHE A 79 13.82 -4.17 3.30
C PHE A 79 14.91 -4.68 2.36
N VAL A 80 15.55 -5.82 2.67
CA VAL A 80 16.53 -6.46 1.78
C VAL A 80 15.84 -7.08 0.57
N LYS A 81 14.56 -7.46 0.68
CA LYS A 81 13.83 -8.09 -0.43
C LYS A 81 13.71 -7.12 -1.61
N LYS A 82 13.94 -7.63 -2.82
CA LYS A 82 13.84 -6.87 -4.08
C LYS A 82 12.38 -6.60 -4.49
N SER A 83 11.46 -7.44 -4.03
CA SER A 83 10.03 -7.35 -4.33
C SER A 83 9.19 -7.88 -3.16
N TYR A 84 7.98 -7.36 -3.07
CA TYR A 84 6.98 -7.70 -2.06
C TYR A 84 5.64 -7.94 -2.76
N ARG A 85 4.81 -8.78 -2.14
CA ARG A 85 3.48 -9.10 -2.63
C ARG A 85 2.43 -8.26 -1.91
N TYR A 86 1.52 -7.73 -2.70
CA TYR A 86 0.44 -6.87 -2.26
C TYR A 86 -0.90 -7.37 -2.79
N TYR A 87 -1.91 -7.40 -1.93
CA TYR A 87 -3.30 -7.52 -2.34
C TYR A 87 -3.79 -6.19 -2.89
N VAL A 88 -4.48 -6.24 -4.01
CA VAL A 88 -5.24 -5.09 -4.53
C VAL A 88 -6.64 -5.17 -3.93
N LEU A 89 -6.97 -4.24 -3.04
CA LEU A 89 -8.31 -4.13 -2.47
C LEU A 89 -9.02 -2.94 -3.08
N SER A 90 -10.27 -3.13 -3.45
CA SER A 90 -11.10 -2.08 -4.01
C SER A 90 -12.49 -2.14 -3.40
N PRO A 91 -12.71 -1.47 -2.26
CA PRO A 91 -13.99 -1.52 -1.55
C PRO A 91 -15.11 -0.76 -2.29
N THR A 92 -14.76 0.20 -3.14
CA THR A 92 -15.70 1.14 -3.75
C THR A 92 -15.89 0.93 -5.25
N LEU A 93 -14.91 0.35 -5.96
CA LEU A 93 -15.01 0.09 -7.39
C LEU A 93 -16.10 -0.96 -7.66
N LYS A 94 -17.05 -0.59 -8.53
CA LYS A 94 -18.18 -1.44 -8.92
C LYS A 94 -18.06 -1.94 -10.34
N GLU A 95 -17.20 -1.31 -11.14
CA GLU A 95 -16.99 -1.65 -12.54
C GLU A 95 -16.15 -2.93 -12.69
N PRO A 96 -16.54 -3.87 -13.57
CA PRO A 96 -15.74 -5.05 -13.86
C PRO A 96 -14.36 -4.69 -14.43
N ILE A 97 -13.35 -5.50 -14.10
CA ILE A 97 -11.98 -5.35 -14.61
C ILE A 97 -11.75 -6.41 -15.67
N CYS A 98 -11.47 -5.97 -16.90
CA CYS A 98 -10.96 -6.88 -17.95
C CYS A 98 -9.45 -7.06 -17.78
N ARG A 99 -9.02 -8.31 -17.61
CA ARG A 99 -7.60 -8.71 -17.58
C ARG A 99 -7.29 -9.55 -18.81
N TRP A 100 -6.23 -9.20 -19.53
CA TRP A 100 -5.64 -10.11 -20.50
C TRP A 100 -4.71 -11.09 -19.77
N PRO A 101 -4.81 -12.40 -20.03
CA PRO A 101 -3.84 -13.36 -19.53
C PRO A 101 -2.45 -13.09 -20.14
N ASP A 102 -1.38 -13.39 -19.40
CA ASP A 102 0.01 -13.24 -19.86
C ASP A 102 0.39 -14.32 -20.91
N VAL A 103 -0.38 -15.40 -20.99
CA VAL A 103 -0.24 -16.46 -22.00
C VAL A 103 -1.20 -16.14 -23.14
N ASP A 104 -0.79 -16.35 -24.40
CA ASP A 104 -1.52 -16.08 -25.66
C ASP A 104 -2.87 -16.84 -25.77
N GLU A 105 -3.77 -16.62 -24.83
CA GLU A 105 -5.19 -16.93 -24.94
C GLU A 105 -5.86 -15.64 -25.44
N ASP A 106 -6.49 -15.71 -26.61
CA ASP A 106 -7.27 -14.60 -27.20
C ASP A 106 -8.49 -14.16 -26.35
N ASN A 107 -8.68 -14.75 -25.17
CA ASN A 107 -9.78 -14.50 -24.28
C ASN A 107 -9.35 -13.62 -23.10
N HIS A 108 -9.96 -12.44 -23.01
CA HIS A 108 -9.89 -11.62 -21.81
C HIS A 108 -10.71 -12.26 -20.68
N LYS A 109 -10.20 -12.18 -19.45
CA LYS A 109 -10.94 -12.56 -18.25
C LYS A 109 -11.53 -11.32 -17.61
N THR A 110 -12.85 -11.25 -17.54
CA THR A 110 -13.56 -10.20 -16.81
C THR A 110 -13.72 -10.62 -15.35
N LEU A 111 -13.17 -9.82 -14.43
CA LEU A 111 -13.29 -10.00 -12.99
C LEU A 111 -14.37 -9.05 -12.47
N PHE A 112 -15.21 -9.54 -11.57
CA PHE A 112 -16.29 -8.76 -10.95
C PHE A 112 -15.95 -8.43 -9.49
N PRO A 113 -16.50 -7.33 -8.94
CA PRO A 113 -16.41 -7.02 -7.51
C PRO A 113 -16.91 -8.19 -6.64
N PRO A 114 -16.35 -8.40 -5.44
CA PRO A 114 -15.40 -7.54 -4.71
C PRO A 114 -13.93 -7.81 -5.03
N PHE A 115 -13.63 -8.46 -6.17
CA PHE A 115 -12.27 -8.73 -6.64
C PHE A 115 -11.38 -9.55 -5.69
N ALA A 116 -11.97 -10.38 -4.83
CA ALA A 116 -11.24 -11.22 -3.86
C ALA A 116 -10.12 -12.08 -4.50
N ASN A 117 -10.26 -12.42 -5.79
CA ASN A 117 -9.32 -13.26 -6.54
C ASN A 117 -8.51 -12.50 -7.61
N LEU A 118 -8.29 -11.18 -7.46
CA LEU A 118 -7.46 -10.41 -8.41
C LEU A 118 -6.00 -10.88 -8.44
N GLY A 119 -5.58 -11.66 -7.43
CA GLY A 119 -4.20 -12.13 -7.26
C GLY A 119 -3.30 -11.06 -6.65
N TYR A 120 -2.02 -11.41 -6.50
CA TYR A 120 -1.02 -10.53 -5.92
C TYR A 120 -0.43 -9.59 -6.96
N LEU A 121 -0.25 -8.33 -6.57
CA LEU A 121 0.66 -7.42 -7.27
C LEU A 121 2.04 -7.56 -6.62
N GLU A 122 3.03 -7.96 -7.43
CA GLU A 122 4.42 -7.95 -7.00
C GLU A 122 5.06 -6.60 -7.33
N SER A 123 5.63 -5.93 -6.33
CA SER A 123 6.23 -4.60 -6.50
C SER A 123 7.43 -4.39 -5.59
N HIS A 124 8.35 -3.54 -6.02
CA HIS A 124 9.56 -3.14 -5.29
C HIS A 124 9.30 -2.06 -4.22
N ILE A 125 8.08 -1.52 -4.17
CA ILE A 125 7.69 -0.51 -3.18
C ILE A 125 7.86 -1.11 -1.79
N HIS A 126 8.34 -0.32 -0.84
CA HIS A 126 8.52 -0.78 0.52
C HIS A 126 7.17 -0.84 1.26
N PRO A 127 6.90 -1.93 2.01
CA PRO A 127 5.63 -2.11 2.71
C PRO A 127 5.25 -0.98 3.69
N GLN A 128 6.22 -0.25 4.26
CA GLN A 128 5.97 0.90 5.14
C GLN A 128 5.14 1.99 4.46
N PHE A 129 5.51 2.37 3.24
CA PHE A 129 4.78 3.39 2.48
C PHE A 129 3.38 2.91 2.14
N VAL A 130 3.26 1.63 1.75
CA VAL A 130 1.97 1.01 1.42
C VAL A 130 1.05 1.01 2.63
N ILE A 131 1.53 0.58 3.80
CA ILE A 131 0.74 0.55 5.05
C ILE A 131 0.30 1.96 5.44
N PHE A 132 1.19 2.94 5.34
CA PHE A 132 0.85 4.32 5.66
C PHE A 132 -0.25 4.85 4.74
N ASN A 133 -0.08 4.71 3.42
CA ASN A 133 -1.08 5.10 2.43
C ASN A 133 -2.43 4.40 2.66
N THR A 134 -2.41 3.08 2.88
CA THR A 134 -3.62 2.29 3.15
C THR A 134 -4.30 2.71 4.44
N GLY A 135 -3.53 3.00 5.49
CA GLY A 135 -4.07 3.54 6.75
C GLY A 135 -4.79 4.88 6.55
N GLN A 136 -4.28 5.75 5.66
CA GLN A 136 -4.96 7.00 5.32
C GLN A 136 -6.27 6.74 4.56
N LYS A 137 -6.23 5.89 3.54
CA LYS A 137 -7.44 5.54 2.75
C LYS A 137 -8.53 4.89 3.60
N LEU A 138 -8.15 4.04 4.56
CA LEU A 138 -9.09 3.39 5.48
C LEU A 138 -9.77 4.38 6.45
N GLN A 139 -9.16 5.52 6.76
CA GLN A 139 -9.80 6.55 7.60
C GLN A 139 -10.98 7.21 6.88
N ASP A 140 -10.92 7.28 5.55
CA ASP A 140 -11.94 7.91 4.71
C ASP A 140 -13.07 6.95 4.32
N ILE A 141 -12.84 5.63 4.42
CA ILE A 141 -13.85 4.61 4.11
C ILE A 141 -14.83 4.47 5.28
N LYS A 142 -16.13 4.59 4.99
CA LYS A 142 -17.17 4.32 5.98
C LYS A 142 -17.19 2.81 6.25
N TRP A 143 -17.13 2.44 7.53
CA TRP A 143 -17.13 1.03 8.00
C TRP A 143 -18.21 0.12 7.37
N ARG A 144 -19.35 0.69 6.95
CA ARG A 144 -20.45 -0.05 6.30
C ARG A 144 -20.05 -0.65 4.95
N ASP A 145 -19.17 0.00 4.20
CA ASP A 145 -18.74 -0.46 2.88
C ASP A 145 -17.76 -1.65 2.99
N PHE A 146 -17.08 -1.79 4.14
CA PHE A 146 -16.13 -2.88 4.41
C PHE A 146 -16.81 -4.21 4.75
N SER A 147 -17.98 -4.17 5.39
CA SER A 147 -18.69 -5.37 5.86
C SER A 147 -19.23 -6.23 4.69
N ALA A 148 -19.42 -5.64 3.51
CA ALA A 148 -19.88 -6.33 2.31
C ALA A 148 -18.77 -7.14 1.60
N MET A 149 -17.52 -7.07 2.06
CA MET A 149 -16.36 -7.74 1.43
C MET A 149 -16.00 -9.10 2.06
N HIS A 150 -16.72 -9.54 3.11
CA HIS A 150 -16.43 -10.78 3.86
C HIS A 150 -17.57 -11.82 3.83
N GLN A 151 -18.51 -11.70 2.88
CA GLN A 151 -19.46 -12.77 2.52
C GLN A 151 -18.99 -13.47 1.24
#